data_AF-A0A7J8M6B2-F1
#
_entry.id   AF-A0A7J8M6B2-F1
#
_cell.length_a   1.000
_cell.length_b   1.000
_cell.length_c   1.000
_cell.angle_alpha   90.00
_cell.angle_beta   90.00
_cell.angle_gamma   90.00
#
_symmetry.space_group_name_H-M   'P 1'
#
loop_
_entity.id
_entity.type
_entity.pdbx_description
1 polymer ?
#
loop_
_entity_poly.entity_id
_entity_poly.type
_entity_poly.pdbx_seq_one_letter_code
_entity_poly.pdbx_strand_id
1 'polypeptide(L)'
;YKDLDEEFLKRVTENTRRYIEIFAGAIDELLPEPTEAFHDDDHDILMTQRAEDAINNTDGSDPRQKMPPEIKRYYEVYIRAPSKGRPFTIREVKASYIGQLVRISGIVTRCSDVKPLMQVAVYTCEECGCEIYQDVTARVFMPLYECPSRRCSVNRKKGNLILQLRASKFLKFQEAKIQELAEHVPKGHIPRSMTVHFRGEMTRKVAPGDVVELSGIFLPIPYTGFRAMRAGLVADTYLEAMSVTHFKKKYEEYELRGDEEEQIARLAEDGDIYNKLARSLAPEIYGHEDVKKALLLLLVGAPHRKLKDGMKIRGDLHICLMGDPGVAKSQLLKHIINVAPRGVYTTGRGSSGVGLTAAVQKDPVTNEMVLEGGALVLADMGICAIDEFDKMDESDRTAIHEVMEQQTVSIAKAGITTSLNARTAILAAANPAW
;
A
#
# COMPACT_ATOMS: atom_id res chain seq x y z
N TYR A 1 21.69 -0.24 -31.32
CA TYR A 1 20.45 -0.69 -30.65
C TYR A 1 20.48 -0.36 -29.16
N LYS A 2 21.51 -0.75 -28.39
CA LYS A 2 21.62 -0.39 -26.95
C LYS A 2 21.51 1.13 -26.65
N ASP A 3 22.10 1.99 -27.47
CA ASP A 3 22.04 3.45 -27.25
C ASP A 3 20.66 4.05 -27.52
N LEU A 4 19.91 3.47 -28.49
CA LEU A 4 18.52 3.85 -28.77
C LEU A 4 17.59 3.40 -27.64
N ASP A 5 17.87 2.25 -27.03
CA ASP A 5 17.12 1.73 -25.89
C ASP A 5 17.35 2.59 -24.63
N GLU A 6 18.56 3.11 -24.43
CA GLU A 6 18.85 4.02 -23.31
C GLU A 6 18.21 5.40 -23.48
N GLU A 7 18.21 5.95 -24.69
CA GLU A 7 17.51 7.22 -24.97
C GLU A 7 16.00 7.06 -24.84
N PHE A 8 15.46 5.94 -25.33
CA PHE A 8 14.04 5.61 -25.15
C PHE A 8 13.69 5.46 -23.67
N LEU A 9 14.51 4.75 -22.89
CA LEU A 9 14.33 4.61 -21.45
C LEU A 9 14.33 5.96 -20.75
N LYS A 10 15.25 6.87 -21.09
CA LYS A 10 15.26 8.24 -20.55
C LYS A 10 13.97 8.98 -20.85
N ARG A 11 13.52 8.98 -22.11
CA ARG A 11 12.27 9.65 -22.51
C ARG A 11 11.06 9.07 -21.79
N VAL A 12 10.98 7.74 -21.68
CA VAL A 12 9.91 7.05 -20.93
C VAL A 12 9.95 7.44 -19.46
N THR A 13 11.14 7.49 -18.84
CA THR A 13 11.27 7.89 -17.44
C THR A 13 10.95 9.35 -17.20
N GLU A 14 11.19 10.26 -18.15
CA GLU A 14 10.91 11.70 -17.99
C GLU A 14 9.43 12.06 -18.15
N ASN A 15 8.72 11.40 -19.07
CA ASN A 15 7.31 11.67 -19.36
C ASN A 15 6.47 10.40 -19.46
N THR A 16 6.53 9.62 -18.40
CA THR A 16 5.83 8.34 -18.26
C THR A 16 4.35 8.38 -18.62
N ARG A 17 3.62 9.41 -18.16
CA ARG A 17 2.17 9.52 -18.37
C ARG A 17 1.80 9.51 -19.86
N ARG A 18 2.53 10.29 -20.68
CA ARG A 18 2.30 10.32 -22.12
C ARG A 18 2.60 8.98 -22.78
N TYR A 19 3.67 8.30 -22.34
CA TYR A 19 3.99 6.98 -22.88
C TYR A 19 2.95 5.93 -22.51
N ILE A 20 2.35 5.99 -21.32
CA ILE A 20 1.23 5.11 -20.95
C ILE A 20 0.05 5.29 -21.90
N GLU A 21 -0.31 6.54 -22.22
CA GLU A 21 -1.40 6.82 -23.17
C GLU A 21 -1.08 6.32 -24.59
N ILE A 22 0.17 6.48 -25.05
CA ILE A 22 0.62 5.99 -26.36
C ILE A 22 0.62 4.46 -26.40
N PHE A 23 1.15 3.81 -25.36
CA PHE A 23 1.16 2.35 -25.27
C PHE A 23 -0.26 1.79 -25.24
N ALA A 24 -1.17 2.41 -24.48
CA ALA A 24 -2.56 2.01 -24.49
C ALA A 24 -3.20 2.19 -25.88
N GLY A 25 -2.92 3.30 -26.59
CA GLY A 25 -3.37 3.48 -27.97
C GLY A 25 -2.83 2.40 -28.92
N ALA A 26 -1.55 2.05 -28.80
CA ALA A 26 -0.93 1.02 -29.63
C ALA A 26 -1.45 -0.40 -29.30
N ILE A 27 -1.73 -0.70 -28.04
CA ILE A 27 -2.33 -1.98 -27.63
C ILE A 27 -3.76 -2.07 -28.15
N ASP A 28 -4.52 -0.97 -28.14
CA ASP A 28 -5.88 -0.94 -28.72
C ASP A 28 -5.89 -1.26 -30.23
N GLU A 29 -4.85 -0.84 -30.98
CA GLU A 29 -4.70 -1.16 -32.41
C GLU A 29 -4.22 -2.60 -32.66
N LEU A 30 -3.46 -3.17 -31.73
CA LEU A 30 -2.84 -4.50 -31.84
C LEU A 30 -3.65 -5.61 -31.17
N LEU A 31 -4.77 -5.29 -30.54
CA LEU A 31 -5.58 -6.26 -29.81
C LEU A 31 -6.17 -7.28 -30.81
N PRO A 32 -5.84 -8.58 -30.71
CA PRO A 32 -6.42 -9.59 -31.56
C PRO A 32 -7.91 -9.77 -31.23
N GLU A 33 -8.68 -10.21 -32.23
CA GLU A 33 -10.10 -10.52 -32.02
C GLU A 33 -10.26 -11.62 -30.95
N PRO A 34 -11.27 -11.49 -30.06
CA PRO A 34 -11.41 -12.34 -28.89
C PRO A 34 -11.53 -13.82 -29.30
N THR A 35 -10.66 -14.65 -28.72
CA THR A 35 -10.59 -16.09 -29.03
C THR A 35 -11.63 -16.91 -28.26
N GLU A 36 -12.11 -16.40 -27.11
CA GLU A 36 -13.12 -17.04 -26.27
C GLU A 36 -14.16 -16.01 -25.80
N ALA A 37 -15.44 -16.39 -25.82
CA ALA A 37 -16.53 -15.57 -25.28
C ALA A 37 -16.66 -15.83 -23.78
N PHE A 38 -16.23 -14.88 -22.95
CA PHE A 38 -16.51 -14.90 -21.51
C PHE A 38 -17.97 -14.49 -21.28
N HIS A 39 -18.71 -15.27 -20.51
CA HIS A 39 -20.16 -15.09 -20.32
C HIS A 39 -20.54 -14.32 -19.04
N ASP A 40 -19.58 -13.92 -18.21
CA ASP A 40 -19.83 -13.61 -16.79
C ASP A 40 -19.77 -12.12 -16.40
N ASP A 41 -19.41 -11.21 -17.32
CA ASP A 41 -19.41 -9.77 -17.02
C ASP A 41 -20.65 -9.07 -17.61
N ASP A 42 -21.69 -8.86 -16.78
CA ASP A 42 -22.93 -8.14 -17.11
C ASP A 42 -22.69 -6.78 -17.80
N HIS A 43 -21.56 -6.13 -17.50
CA HIS A 43 -21.16 -4.86 -18.11
C HIS A 43 -20.74 -5.02 -19.58
N ASP A 44 -20.14 -6.14 -19.95
CA ASP A 44 -19.64 -6.36 -21.32
C ASP A 44 -20.79 -6.62 -22.30
N ILE A 45 -21.82 -7.34 -21.85
CA ILE A 45 -23.04 -7.59 -22.62
C ILE A 45 -23.77 -6.26 -22.92
N LEU A 46 -23.91 -5.39 -21.92
CA LEU A 46 -24.56 -4.08 -22.08
C LEU A 46 -23.79 -3.16 -23.02
N MET A 47 -22.45 -3.18 -22.97
CA MET A 47 -21.62 -2.32 -23.81
C MET A 47 -21.51 -2.85 -25.24
N THR A 48 -21.55 -4.16 -25.44
CA THR A 48 -21.60 -4.79 -26.76
C THR A 48 -22.94 -4.49 -27.44
N GLN A 49 -24.06 -4.65 -26.73
CA GLN A 49 -25.40 -4.28 -27.23
C GLN A 49 -25.46 -2.80 -27.62
N ARG A 50 -24.89 -1.91 -26.80
CA ARG A 50 -24.86 -0.47 -27.11
C ARG A 50 -23.93 -0.11 -28.25
N ALA A 51 -22.81 -0.81 -28.40
CA ALA A 51 -21.91 -0.61 -29.53
C ALA A 51 -22.59 -1.03 -30.84
N GLU A 52 -23.32 -2.15 -30.85
CA GLU A 52 -24.14 -2.59 -31.99
C GLU A 52 -25.27 -1.59 -32.30
N ASP A 53 -25.97 -1.11 -31.28
CA ASP A 53 -27.01 -0.08 -31.44
C ASP A 53 -26.46 1.25 -31.97
N ALA A 54 -25.25 1.64 -31.56
CA ALA A 54 -24.57 2.84 -32.06
C ALA A 54 -24.09 2.69 -33.51
N ILE A 55 -23.66 1.50 -33.92
CA ILE A 55 -23.29 1.19 -35.32
C ILE A 55 -24.53 1.20 -36.22
N ASN A 56 -25.66 0.71 -35.73
CA ASN A 56 -26.92 0.72 -36.47
C ASN A 56 -27.53 2.14 -36.61
N ASN A 57 -27.15 3.08 -35.74
CA ASN A 57 -27.66 4.46 -35.70
C ASN A 57 -26.76 5.49 -36.42
N THR A 58 -26.05 5.10 -37.49
CA THR A 58 -25.15 5.97 -38.27
C THR A 58 -25.85 7.09 -39.04
N ASP A 59 -26.45 8.04 -38.33
CA ASP A 59 -26.46 9.45 -38.72
C ASP A 59 -25.26 10.12 -38.05
N GLY A 60 -24.11 10.05 -38.71
CA GLY A 60 -22.88 10.67 -38.24
C GLY A 60 -22.98 12.19 -38.18
N SER A 61 -22.40 12.81 -37.15
CA SER A 61 -21.62 14.06 -37.26
C SER A 61 -21.21 14.74 -35.95
N ASP A 62 -21.32 14.09 -34.78
CA ASP A 62 -20.81 14.69 -33.53
C ASP A 62 -19.58 13.93 -32.97
N PRO A 63 -18.38 14.56 -32.93
CA PRO A 63 -17.16 13.97 -32.36
C PRO A 63 -17.30 13.51 -30.90
N ARG A 64 -18.25 14.09 -30.15
CA ARG A 64 -18.54 13.77 -28.74
C ARG A 64 -19.47 12.57 -28.55
N GLN A 65 -20.08 12.09 -29.63
CA GLN A 65 -20.89 10.88 -29.64
C GLN A 65 -20.04 9.64 -30.01
N LYS A 66 -18.78 9.85 -30.43
CA LYS A 66 -17.83 8.75 -30.64
C LYS A 66 -17.43 8.20 -29.28
N MET A 67 -17.76 6.93 -29.05
CA MET A 67 -17.40 6.21 -27.83
C MET A 67 -15.87 6.29 -27.61
N PRO A 68 -15.41 6.89 -26.49
CA PRO A 68 -13.98 7.01 -26.23
C PRO A 68 -13.35 5.63 -26.02
N PRO A 69 -12.10 5.43 -26.48
CA PRO A 69 -11.41 4.13 -26.36
C PRO A 69 -11.22 3.73 -24.89
N GLU A 70 -11.16 4.71 -23.98
CA GLU A 70 -11.04 4.49 -22.54
C GLU A 70 -12.15 3.62 -21.97
N ILE A 71 -13.37 3.69 -22.51
CA ILE A 71 -14.48 2.87 -22.04
C ILE A 71 -14.24 1.40 -22.40
N LYS A 72 -13.73 1.12 -23.60
CA LYS A 72 -13.49 -0.24 -24.13
C LYS A 72 -12.27 -0.93 -23.52
N ARG A 73 -11.38 -0.19 -22.86
CA ARG A 73 -10.15 -0.76 -22.26
C ARG A 73 -10.44 -1.60 -21.03
N TYR A 74 -10.42 -2.92 -21.13
CA TYR A 74 -10.50 -3.81 -19.97
C TYR A 74 -9.13 -4.16 -19.36
N TYR A 75 -8.04 -3.67 -19.96
CA TYR A 75 -6.69 -3.86 -19.46
C TYR A 75 -6.11 -2.55 -18.93
N GLU A 76 -5.13 -2.67 -18.05
CA GLU A 76 -4.36 -1.56 -17.49
C GLU A 76 -2.89 -1.77 -17.80
N VAL A 77 -2.18 -0.69 -18.15
CA VAL A 77 -0.75 -0.72 -18.46
C VAL A 77 0.03 -0.15 -17.29
N TYR A 78 0.89 -0.98 -16.72
CA TYR A 78 1.77 -0.59 -15.63
C TYR A 78 3.22 -0.61 -16.08
N ILE A 79 3.95 0.48 -15.83
CA ILE A 79 5.38 0.55 -16.10
C ILE A 79 6.12 0.22 -14.81
N ARG A 80 6.83 -0.92 -14.81
CA ARG A 80 7.73 -1.29 -13.72
C ARG A 80 9.10 -0.65 -13.93
N ALA A 81 9.57 0.10 -12.95
CA ALA A 81 10.92 0.66 -12.98
C ALA A 81 11.98 -0.46 -12.96
N PRO A 82 13.13 -0.29 -13.64
CA PRO A 82 14.20 -1.26 -13.61
C PRO A 82 14.77 -1.44 -12.20
N SER A 83 15.03 -2.69 -11.80
CA SER A 83 15.52 -3.03 -10.47
C SER A 83 16.96 -2.52 -10.18
N LYS A 84 17.70 -2.09 -11.22
CA LYS A 84 19.15 -1.75 -11.16
C LYS A 84 19.50 -0.37 -10.58
N GLY A 85 18.61 0.30 -9.85
CA GLY A 85 18.91 1.57 -9.16
C GLY A 85 18.93 1.46 -7.63
N ARG A 86 19.35 2.51 -6.93
CA ARG A 86 19.00 2.70 -5.51
C ARG A 86 17.60 3.33 -5.43
N PRO A 87 16.71 2.91 -4.52
CA PRO A 87 15.46 3.63 -4.27
C PRO A 87 15.77 5.03 -3.74
N PHE A 88 15.01 6.02 -4.22
CA PHE A 88 15.04 7.37 -3.69
C PHE A 88 14.34 7.45 -2.34
N THR A 89 14.83 8.33 -1.48
CA THR A 89 14.11 8.71 -0.27
C THR A 89 13.07 9.78 -0.58
N ILE A 90 11.98 9.85 0.19
CA ILE A 90 10.90 10.84 -0.04
C ILE A 90 11.45 12.28 -0.02
N ARG A 91 12.43 12.57 0.84
CA ARG A 91 13.12 13.87 0.94
C ARG A 91 13.92 14.26 -0.30
N GLU A 92 14.46 13.29 -1.03
CA GLU A 92 15.25 13.55 -2.25
C GLU A 92 14.38 13.90 -3.45
N VAL A 93 13.07 13.60 -3.39
CA VAL A 93 12.10 13.95 -4.42
C VAL A 93 11.87 15.46 -4.42
N LYS A 94 12.57 16.15 -5.32
CA LYS A 94 12.46 17.58 -5.59
C LYS A 94 11.58 17.87 -6.80
N ALA A 95 11.32 19.15 -7.07
CA ALA A 95 10.56 19.63 -8.22
C ALA A 95 11.08 19.12 -9.58
N SER A 96 12.37 18.79 -9.70
CA SER A 96 12.95 18.24 -10.93
C SER A 96 12.36 16.88 -11.34
N TYR A 97 11.78 16.14 -10.39
CA TYR A 97 11.21 14.81 -10.62
C TYR A 97 9.72 14.84 -10.96
N ILE A 98 9.13 16.02 -11.16
CA ILE A 98 7.72 16.12 -11.59
C ILE A 98 7.55 15.48 -12.97
N GLY A 99 6.60 14.56 -13.09
CA GLY A 99 6.32 13.79 -14.30
C GLY A 99 7.23 12.58 -14.52
N GLN A 100 8.26 12.41 -13.67
CA GLN A 100 9.23 11.33 -13.82
C GLN A 100 8.81 10.05 -13.09
N LEU A 101 9.26 8.90 -13.59
CA LEU A 101 9.15 7.63 -12.88
C LEU A 101 10.16 7.59 -11.74
N VAL A 102 9.66 7.68 -10.51
CA VAL A 102 10.49 7.58 -9.31
C VAL A 102 10.19 6.29 -8.56
N ARG A 103 11.23 5.73 -7.96
CA ARG A 103 11.12 4.58 -7.08
C ARG A 103 11.46 5.00 -5.67
N ILE A 104 10.52 4.80 -4.76
CA ILE A 104 10.57 5.34 -3.40
C ILE A 104 10.34 4.20 -2.41
N SER A 105 11.17 4.16 -1.37
CA SER A 105 11.00 3.22 -0.25
C SER A 105 10.40 3.94 0.96
N GLY A 106 9.38 3.33 1.59
CA GLY A 106 8.79 3.87 2.81
C GLY A 106 7.89 2.88 3.54
N ILE A 107 7.41 3.30 4.71
CA ILE A 107 6.42 2.55 5.50
C ILE A 107 5.05 3.14 5.24
N VAL A 108 4.07 2.28 4.98
CA VAL A 108 2.69 2.73 4.83
C VAL A 108 2.11 2.96 6.21
N THR A 109 1.69 4.18 6.49
CA THR A 109 1.11 4.53 7.79
C THR A 109 -0.39 4.37 7.77
N ARG A 110 -1.03 4.78 6.66
CA ARG A 110 -2.47 4.79 6.51
C ARG A 110 -2.86 4.30 5.14
N CYS A 111 -3.92 3.51 5.08
CA CYS A 111 -4.51 3.03 3.84
C CYS A 111 -6.02 3.25 3.94
N SER A 112 -6.62 3.91 2.95
CA SER A 112 -8.07 4.05 2.87
C SER A 112 -8.72 2.79 2.31
N ASP A 113 -10.02 2.65 2.48
CA ASP A 113 -10.78 1.64 1.73
C ASP A 113 -10.84 1.96 0.23
N VAL A 114 -11.14 0.93 -0.55
CA VAL A 114 -11.28 1.03 -2.01
C VAL A 114 -12.59 1.73 -2.35
N LYS A 115 -12.49 2.80 -3.14
CA LYS A 115 -13.60 3.61 -3.60
C LYS A 115 -13.71 3.54 -5.13
N PRO A 116 -14.92 3.57 -5.71
CA PRO A 116 -15.08 3.69 -7.14
C PRO A 116 -14.77 5.12 -7.59
N LEU A 117 -13.80 5.29 -8.48
CA LEU A 117 -13.47 6.56 -9.14
C LEU A 117 -14.01 6.52 -10.57
N MET A 118 -14.87 7.47 -10.91
CA MET A 118 -15.43 7.55 -12.25
C MET A 118 -14.35 8.03 -13.24
N GLN A 119 -14.12 7.26 -14.30
CA GLN A 119 -13.22 7.62 -15.39
C GLN A 119 -13.99 8.26 -16.53
N VAL A 120 -15.09 7.64 -16.95
CA VAL A 120 -15.94 8.14 -18.03
C VAL A 120 -17.39 8.18 -17.57
N ALA A 121 -17.96 9.38 -17.61
CA ALA A 121 -19.37 9.63 -17.32
C ALA A 121 -20.18 9.52 -18.60
N VAL A 122 -21.28 8.77 -18.57
CA VAL A 122 -22.21 8.64 -19.70
C VAL A 122 -23.54 9.25 -19.34
N TYR A 123 -23.99 10.18 -20.18
CA TYR A 123 -25.25 10.87 -20.03
C TYR A 123 -26.23 10.43 -21.11
N THR A 124 -27.47 10.19 -20.72
CA THR A 124 -28.58 9.99 -21.66
C THR A 124 -29.52 11.18 -21.65
N CYS A 125 -29.78 11.69 -22.84
CA CYS A 125 -30.75 12.75 -23.09
C CYS A 125 -32.19 12.19 -23.13
N GLU A 126 -33.09 12.72 -22.31
CA GLU A 126 -34.49 12.24 -22.26
C GLU A 126 -35.26 12.48 -23.57
N GLU A 127 -34.99 13.60 -24.25
CA GLU A 127 -35.75 13.98 -25.45
C GLU A 127 -35.18 13.37 -26.74
N CYS A 128 -33.86 13.19 -26.79
CA CYS A 128 -33.14 12.81 -28.01
C CYS A 128 -32.57 11.40 -27.97
N GLY A 129 -32.58 10.75 -26.80
CA GLY A 129 -32.04 9.39 -26.60
C GLY A 129 -30.54 9.26 -26.84
N CYS A 130 -29.83 10.36 -27.12
CA CYS A 130 -28.41 10.32 -27.43
C CYS A 130 -27.57 10.08 -26.16
N GLU A 131 -26.62 9.17 -26.27
CA GLU A 131 -25.57 8.97 -25.26
C GLU A 131 -24.42 9.95 -25.48
N ILE A 132 -23.98 10.59 -24.40
CA ILE A 132 -22.89 11.56 -24.41
C ILE A 132 -21.84 11.10 -23.43
N TYR A 133 -20.61 10.98 -23.92
CA TYR A 133 -19.46 10.54 -23.15
C TYR A 133 -18.65 11.75 -22.70
N GLN A 134 -18.36 11.84 -21.41
CA GLN A 134 -17.50 12.87 -20.82
C GLN A 134 -16.39 12.20 -20.01
N ASP A 135 -15.14 12.44 -20.41
CA ASP A 135 -13.97 11.95 -19.68
C ASP A 135 -13.72 12.80 -18.44
N VAL A 136 -13.60 12.13 -17.29
CA VAL A 136 -13.38 12.75 -15.98
C VAL A 136 -11.92 12.57 -15.57
N THR A 137 -11.11 13.57 -15.89
CA THR A 137 -9.68 13.58 -15.54
C THR A 137 -9.40 14.17 -14.15
N ALA A 138 -10.34 14.96 -13.62
CA ALA A 138 -10.21 15.69 -12.36
C ALA A 138 -11.07 15.10 -11.24
N ARG A 139 -10.65 15.29 -9.97
CA ARG A 139 -11.40 14.87 -8.77
C ARG A 139 -12.76 15.55 -8.63
N VAL A 140 -12.88 16.76 -9.19
CA VAL A 140 -14.13 17.52 -9.23
C VAL A 140 -14.37 17.85 -10.68
N PHE A 141 -15.52 17.43 -11.20
CA PHE A 141 -15.99 17.78 -12.52
C PHE A 141 -17.41 18.33 -12.40
N MET A 142 -17.80 19.19 -13.34
CA MET A 142 -19.17 19.66 -13.45
C MET A 142 -19.90 18.75 -14.43
N PRO A 143 -21.04 18.16 -14.03
CA PRO A 143 -21.84 17.35 -14.93
C PRO A 143 -22.41 18.24 -16.04
N LEU A 144 -22.57 17.66 -17.23
CA LEU A 144 -23.26 18.30 -18.33
C LEU A 144 -24.77 18.27 -18.05
N TYR A 145 -25.40 19.44 -18.00
CA TYR A 145 -26.86 19.58 -17.85
C TYR A 145 -27.58 19.78 -19.17
N GLU A 146 -26.92 20.42 -20.13
CA GLU A 146 -27.50 20.72 -21.44
C GLU A 146 -26.94 19.76 -22.49
N CYS A 147 -27.82 19.18 -23.30
CA CYS A 147 -27.45 18.28 -24.38
C CYS A 147 -26.77 19.04 -25.55
N PRO A 148 -25.46 18.83 -25.84
CA PRO A 148 -24.78 19.40 -27.01
C PRO A 148 -25.13 18.73 -28.34
N SER A 149 -26.02 17.72 -28.38
CA SER A 149 -26.31 16.99 -29.61
C SER A 149 -26.92 17.90 -30.69
N ARG A 150 -26.56 17.66 -31.95
CA ARG A 150 -27.16 18.36 -33.09
C ARG A 150 -28.69 18.20 -33.14
N ARG A 151 -29.23 17.05 -32.76
CA ARG A 151 -30.69 16.80 -32.74
C ARG A 151 -31.43 17.73 -31.78
N CYS A 152 -30.92 17.94 -30.56
CA CYS A 152 -31.48 18.91 -29.61
C CYS A 152 -31.22 20.36 -30.02
N SER A 153 -30.03 20.64 -30.57
CA SER A 153 -29.67 21.99 -31.03
C SER A 153 -30.56 22.47 -32.18
N VAL A 154 -30.81 21.61 -33.17
CA VAL A 154 -31.69 21.90 -34.33
C VAL A 154 -33.14 22.08 -33.89
N ASN A 155 -33.62 21.24 -32.96
CA ASN A 155 -34.98 21.34 -32.44
C ASN A 155 -35.17 22.48 -31.42
N ARG A 156 -34.11 23.23 -31.07
CA ARG A 156 -34.10 24.28 -30.03
C ARG A 156 -34.70 23.85 -28.69
N LYS A 157 -34.72 22.55 -28.41
CA LYS A 157 -35.15 22.01 -27.12
C LYS A 157 -33.92 21.65 -26.31
N LYS A 158 -33.89 22.10 -25.05
CA LYS A 158 -32.84 21.77 -24.10
C LYS A 158 -33.24 20.49 -23.39
N GLY A 159 -32.94 19.36 -24.01
CA GLY A 159 -33.12 18.06 -23.39
C GLY A 159 -32.27 17.96 -22.12
N ASN A 160 -32.88 17.47 -21.04
CA ASN A 160 -32.20 17.22 -19.79
C ASN A 160 -31.30 15.99 -19.91
N LEU A 161 -30.07 16.09 -19.40
CA LEU A 161 -29.10 15.00 -19.39
C LEU A 161 -29.13 14.29 -18.03
N ILE A 162 -29.39 12.99 -18.07
CA ILE A 162 -29.35 12.14 -16.88
C ILE A 162 -28.08 11.29 -16.92
N LEU A 163 -27.30 11.33 -15.84
CA LEU A 163 -26.13 10.48 -15.67
C LEU A 163 -26.58 9.02 -15.45
N GLN A 164 -26.11 8.11 -16.30
CA GLN A 164 -26.36 6.69 -16.13
C GLN A 164 -25.15 6.00 -15.48
N LEU A 165 -25.32 5.57 -14.22
CA LEU A 165 -24.25 4.90 -13.48
C LEU A 165 -23.85 3.54 -14.07
N ARG A 166 -24.81 2.77 -14.62
CA ARG A 166 -24.50 1.47 -15.26
C ARG A 166 -23.73 1.59 -16.57
N ALA A 167 -23.85 2.74 -17.22
CA ALA A 167 -23.19 3.07 -18.48
C ALA A 167 -21.79 3.64 -18.27
N SER A 168 -21.58 4.31 -17.13
CA SER A 168 -20.33 4.94 -16.76
C SER A 168 -19.30 3.92 -16.29
N LYS A 169 -18.05 4.20 -16.61
CA LYS A 169 -16.92 3.38 -16.20
C LYS A 169 -16.36 3.86 -14.88
N PHE A 170 -16.24 2.94 -13.93
CA PHE A 170 -15.58 3.16 -12.65
C PHE A 170 -14.30 2.35 -12.55
N LEU A 171 -13.27 2.97 -12.01
CA LEU A 171 -12.01 2.33 -11.62
C LEU A 171 -11.95 2.21 -10.10
N LYS A 172 -11.29 1.18 -9.62
CA LYS A 172 -10.95 1.06 -8.19
C LYS A 172 -9.92 2.15 -7.86
N PHE A 173 -10.15 2.90 -6.79
CA PHE A 173 -9.25 3.94 -6.31
C PHE A 173 -9.00 3.76 -4.82
N GLN A 174 -7.75 3.90 -4.42
CA GLN A 174 -7.36 3.82 -3.03
C GLN A 174 -6.27 4.86 -2.74
N GLU A 175 -6.38 5.54 -1.60
CA GLU A 175 -5.39 6.50 -1.15
C GLU A 175 -4.62 5.92 0.03
N ALA A 176 -3.30 6.01 -0.01
CA ALA A 176 -2.44 5.65 1.11
C ALA A 176 -1.47 6.78 1.45
N LYS A 177 -1.09 6.85 2.72
CA LYS A 177 -0.01 7.74 3.19
C LYS A 177 1.21 6.91 3.53
N ILE A 178 2.34 7.37 3.03
CA ILE A 178 3.62 6.70 3.19
C ILE A 178 4.57 7.64 3.89
N GLN A 179 5.31 7.11 4.84
CA GLN A 179 6.29 7.80 5.64
C GLN A 179 7.69 7.29 5.31
N GLU A 180 8.68 8.18 5.46
CA GLU A 180 10.08 7.82 5.34
C GLU A 180 10.48 6.74 6.35
N LEU A 181 11.38 5.85 5.94
CA LEU A 181 12.04 4.93 6.86
C LEU A 181 12.85 5.74 7.89
N ALA A 182 12.79 5.36 9.17
CA ALA A 182 13.50 6.05 10.25
C ALA A 182 15.02 6.15 10.02
N GLU A 183 15.61 5.15 9.35
CA GLU A 183 17.04 5.11 9.01
C GLU A 183 17.46 6.23 8.03
N HIS A 184 16.53 6.68 7.18
CA HIS A 184 16.79 7.73 6.20
C HIS A 184 16.56 9.13 6.77
N VAL A 185 16.05 9.25 8.00
CA VAL A 185 15.76 10.54 8.63
C VAL A 185 17.04 11.10 9.26
N PRO A 186 17.52 12.29 8.84
CA PRO A 186 18.68 12.90 9.49
C PRO A 186 18.32 13.36 10.90
N LYS A 187 19.29 13.25 11.80
CA LYS A 187 19.15 13.61 13.22
C LYS A 187 18.58 15.03 13.36
N GLY A 188 17.48 15.17 14.11
CA GLY A 188 16.85 16.45 14.42
C GLY A 188 15.73 16.89 13.46
N HIS A 189 15.41 16.12 12.42
CA HIS A 189 14.26 16.40 11.55
C HIS A 189 13.09 15.44 11.80
N ILE A 190 11.88 15.94 11.56
CA ILE A 190 10.66 15.14 11.59
C ILE A 190 10.54 14.36 10.26
N PRO A 191 10.18 13.06 10.29
CA PRO A 191 9.93 12.27 9.08
C PRO A 191 8.83 12.89 8.21
N ARG A 192 9.06 12.94 6.89
CA ARG A 192 8.04 13.43 5.95
C ARG A 192 7.09 12.31 5.55
N SER A 193 5.85 12.70 5.23
CA SER A 193 4.86 11.81 4.63
C SER A 193 4.47 12.31 3.26
N MET A 194 4.10 11.37 2.39
CA MET A 194 3.63 11.63 1.03
C MET A 194 2.37 10.80 0.77
N THR A 195 1.44 11.38 0.01
CA THR A 195 0.22 10.68 -0.42
C THR A 195 0.48 9.90 -1.71
N VAL A 196 -0.03 8.69 -1.74
CA VAL A 196 0.07 7.79 -2.89
C VAL A 196 -1.33 7.38 -3.31
N HIS A 197 -1.60 7.46 -4.61
CA HIS A 197 -2.83 6.98 -5.20
C HIS A 197 -2.58 5.65 -5.91
N PHE A 198 -3.34 4.64 -5.52
CA PHE A 198 -3.45 3.38 -6.23
C PHE A 198 -4.71 3.41 -7.08
N ARG A 199 -4.57 3.06 -8.36
CA ARG A 199 -5.66 2.91 -9.31
C ARG A 199 -5.75 1.45 -9.75
N GLY A 200 -6.96 1.03 -10.11
CA GLY A 200 -7.17 -0.26 -10.77
C GLY A 200 -6.86 -1.47 -9.90
N GLU A 201 -6.17 -2.44 -10.48
CA GLU A 201 -5.77 -3.68 -9.82
C GLU A 201 -4.65 -3.52 -8.79
N MET A 202 -4.01 -2.35 -8.73
CA MET A 202 -3.01 -2.06 -7.69
C MET A 202 -3.65 -1.77 -6.32
N THR A 203 -4.98 -1.66 -6.25
CA THR A 203 -5.71 -1.50 -4.99
C THR A 203 -5.64 -2.77 -4.13
N ARG A 204 -5.69 -2.61 -2.80
CA ARG A 204 -5.59 -3.66 -1.76
C ARG A 204 -4.28 -4.44 -1.68
N LYS A 205 -3.26 -4.08 -2.46
CA LYS A 205 -1.93 -4.72 -2.35
C LYS A 205 -1.14 -4.31 -1.12
N VAL A 206 -1.48 -3.17 -0.51
CA VAL A 206 -0.70 -2.57 0.57
C VAL A 206 -1.52 -2.51 1.86
N ALA A 207 -0.93 -2.96 2.96
CA ALA A 207 -1.48 -2.83 4.30
C ALA A 207 -0.72 -1.74 5.11
N PRO A 208 -1.37 -1.10 6.10
CA PRO A 208 -0.67 -0.25 7.05
C PRO A 208 0.38 -1.05 7.84
N GLY A 209 1.56 -0.48 8.04
CA GLY A 209 2.71 -1.11 8.68
C GLY A 209 3.70 -1.76 7.72
N ASP A 210 3.31 -2.00 6.47
CA ASP A 210 4.20 -2.64 5.50
C ASP A 210 5.31 -1.69 5.04
N VAL A 211 6.54 -2.22 4.99
CA VAL A 211 7.67 -1.56 4.32
C VAL A 211 7.62 -1.92 2.85
N VAL A 212 7.28 -0.94 2.03
CA VAL A 212 7.10 -1.11 0.59
C VAL A 212 8.05 -0.23 -0.20
N GLU A 213 8.49 -0.77 -1.34
CA GLU A 213 9.11 -0.01 -2.42
C GLU A 213 8.05 0.22 -3.49
N LEU A 214 7.78 1.48 -3.79
CA LEU A 214 6.81 1.87 -4.80
C LEU A 214 7.53 2.48 -5.98
N SER A 215 7.15 2.04 -7.17
CA SER A 215 7.47 2.73 -8.41
C SER A 215 6.24 3.51 -8.84
N GLY A 216 6.38 4.80 -9.08
CA GLY A 216 5.26 5.66 -9.42
C GLY A 216 5.68 6.97 -10.06
N ILE A 217 4.69 7.68 -10.58
CA ILE A 217 4.89 8.97 -11.24
C ILE A 217 4.58 10.07 -10.23
N PHE A 218 5.51 11.01 -10.06
CA PHE A 218 5.30 12.13 -9.15
C PHE A 218 4.56 13.26 -9.85
N LEU A 219 3.34 13.58 -9.40
CA LEU A 219 2.46 14.54 -10.06
C LEU A 219 1.91 15.58 -9.06
N PRO A 220 1.77 16.86 -9.47
CA PRO A 220 1.05 17.86 -8.69
C PRO A 220 -0.47 17.74 -8.89
N ILE A 221 -1.23 18.04 -7.86
CA ILE A 221 -2.69 18.25 -7.90
C ILE A 221 -2.94 19.75 -7.84
N PRO A 222 -3.44 20.37 -8.92
CA PRO A 222 -3.86 21.76 -8.84
C PRO A 222 -5.09 21.87 -7.96
N TYR A 223 -5.10 22.83 -7.05
CA TYR A 223 -6.30 23.18 -6.31
C TYR A 223 -7.31 23.88 -7.23
N THR A 224 -8.58 23.51 -7.10
CA THR A 224 -9.69 24.18 -7.79
C THR A 224 -10.58 24.94 -6.81
N GLY A 225 -11.28 25.97 -7.29
CA GLY A 225 -12.25 26.76 -6.51
C GLY A 225 -11.64 27.62 -5.40
N PHE A 226 -12.36 27.80 -4.29
CA PHE A 226 -11.95 28.66 -3.16
C PHE A 226 -10.62 28.24 -2.51
N ARG A 227 -10.21 26.97 -2.63
CA ARG A 227 -8.90 26.51 -2.16
C ARG A 227 -7.75 27.04 -3.03
N ALA A 228 -7.96 27.24 -4.33
CA ALA A 228 -6.95 27.83 -5.22
C ALA A 228 -6.60 29.27 -4.81
N MET A 229 -7.60 30.03 -4.34
CA MET A 229 -7.40 31.42 -3.90
C MET A 229 -6.56 31.53 -2.61
N ARG A 230 -6.65 30.55 -1.70
CA ARG A 230 -5.81 30.51 -0.48
C ARG A 230 -4.44 29.88 -0.71
N ALA A 231 -4.36 28.87 -1.57
CA ALA A 231 -3.12 28.14 -1.83
C ALA A 231 -2.17 28.88 -2.79
N GLY A 232 -2.68 29.84 -3.58
CA GLY A 232 -1.88 30.56 -4.57
C GLY A 232 -1.31 29.61 -5.62
N LEU A 233 0.02 29.61 -5.78
CA LEU A 233 0.75 28.71 -6.70
C LEU A 233 1.23 27.41 -6.03
N VAL A 234 0.91 27.19 -4.74
CA VAL A 234 1.30 25.98 -4.03
C VAL A 234 0.36 24.85 -4.45
N ALA A 235 0.92 23.83 -5.09
CA ALA A 235 0.21 22.59 -5.41
C ALA A 235 0.61 21.49 -4.44
N ASP A 236 -0.37 20.71 -3.99
CA ASP A 236 -0.09 19.46 -3.29
C ASP A 236 0.45 18.44 -4.30
N THR A 237 1.36 17.60 -3.86
CA THR A 237 1.95 16.55 -4.70
C THR A 237 1.49 15.18 -4.23
N TYR A 238 1.28 14.28 -5.18
CA TYR A 238 0.99 12.88 -4.93
C TYR A 238 1.84 12.00 -5.84
N LEU A 239 2.03 10.76 -5.41
CA LEU A 239 2.62 9.72 -6.24
C LEU A 239 1.50 8.85 -6.83
N GLU A 240 1.47 8.71 -8.15
CA GLU A 240 0.62 7.73 -8.81
C GLU A 240 1.37 6.39 -8.88
N ALA A 241 0.92 5.39 -8.13
CA ALA A 241 1.61 4.10 -8.03
C ALA A 241 1.41 3.26 -9.30
N MET A 242 2.52 2.83 -9.90
CA MET A 242 2.56 1.94 -11.06
C MET A 242 2.92 0.51 -10.65
N SER A 243 3.80 0.35 -9.67
CA SER A 243 4.22 -0.97 -9.18
C SER A 243 4.52 -0.91 -7.69
N VAL A 244 4.13 -1.97 -6.98
CA VAL A 244 4.37 -2.17 -5.55
C VAL A 244 5.23 -3.40 -5.40
N THR A 245 6.35 -3.28 -4.68
CA THR A 245 7.18 -4.39 -4.27
C THR A 245 7.39 -4.33 -2.77
N HIS A 246 7.02 -5.40 -2.06
CA HIS A 246 7.19 -5.49 -0.61
C HIS A 246 8.63 -5.94 -0.30
N PHE A 247 9.36 -5.18 0.52
CA PHE A 247 10.71 -5.58 0.98
C PHE A 247 10.63 -6.75 1.95
N LYS A 248 9.61 -6.74 2.80
CA LYS A 248 9.30 -7.79 3.75
C LYS A 248 8.11 -8.56 3.19
N LYS A 249 8.38 -9.45 2.22
CA LYS A 249 7.38 -10.43 1.81
C LYS A 249 6.93 -11.20 3.05
N LYS A 250 5.66 -11.60 3.12
CA LYS A 250 5.25 -12.63 4.08
C LYS A 250 6.19 -13.83 3.86
N TYR A 251 6.62 -14.51 4.93
CA TYR A 251 7.54 -15.66 4.83
C TYR A 251 7.08 -16.70 3.77
N GLU A 252 5.79 -16.74 3.48
CA GLU A 252 5.14 -17.61 2.50
C GLU A 252 5.40 -17.23 1.02
N GLU A 253 5.84 -16.01 0.71
CA GLU A 253 6.05 -15.51 -0.68
C GLU A 253 7.53 -15.25 -1.03
N TYR A 254 8.47 -15.54 -0.12
CA TYR A 254 9.89 -15.38 -0.38
C TYR A 254 10.40 -16.49 -1.31
N GLU A 255 10.41 -16.21 -2.60
CA GLU A 255 11.11 -17.02 -3.59
C GLU A 255 12.62 -16.83 -3.41
N LEU A 256 13.29 -17.88 -2.96
CA LEU A 256 14.74 -17.95 -2.91
C LEU A 256 15.28 -17.78 -4.34
N ARG A 257 16.19 -16.83 -4.52
CA ARG A 257 16.96 -16.72 -5.77
C ARG A 257 18.09 -17.74 -5.73
N GLY A 258 18.39 -18.36 -6.88
CA GLY A 258 19.44 -19.40 -6.96
C GLY A 258 20.79 -19.02 -6.34
N ASP A 259 21.19 -17.74 -6.41
CA ASP A 259 22.42 -17.26 -5.76
C ASP A 259 22.39 -17.37 -4.23
N GLU A 260 21.22 -17.16 -3.61
CA GLU A 260 21.02 -17.30 -2.16
C GLU A 260 20.98 -18.78 -1.76
N GLU A 261 20.40 -19.64 -2.60
CA GLU A 261 20.37 -21.09 -2.39
C GLU A 261 21.78 -21.69 -2.36
N GLU A 262 22.67 -21.26 -3.25
CA GLU A 262 24.07 -21.68 -3.24
C GLU A 262 24.79 -21.26 -1.96
N GLN A 263 24.53 -20.05 -1.45
CA GLN A 263 25.12 -19.59 -0.20
C GLN A 263 24.59 -20.37 1.01
N ILE A 264 23.29 -20.68 1.03
CA ILE A 264 22.68 -21.50 2.07
C ILE A 264 23.27 -22.92 2.04
N ALA A 265 23.47 -23.50 0.85
CA ALA A 265 24.09 -24.82 0.70
C ALA A 265 25.52 -24.84 1.25
N ARG A 266 26.34 -23.82 0.95
CA ARG A 266 27.69 -23.70 1.51
C ARG A 266 27.69 -23.57 3.03
N LEU A 267 26.73 -22.81 3.58
CA LEU A 267 26.58 -22.69 5.04
C LEU A 267 26.11 -24.01 5.68
N ALA A 268 25.34 -24.82 4.96
CA ALA A 268 24.90 -26.13 5.42
C ALA A 268 26.06 -27.13 5.58
N GLU A 269 27.09 -27.04 4.74
CA GLU A 269 28.27 -27.91 4.77
C GLU A 269 29.17 -27.70 6.00
N ASP A 270 29.16 -26.49 6.60
CA ASP A 270 30.03 -26.11 7.71
C ASP A 270 29.71 -26.83 9.05
N GLY A 271 28.59 -27.56 9.16
CA GLY A 271 28.25 -28.45 10.28
C GLY A 271 27.90 -27.79 11.64
N ASP A 272 28.52 -26.66 12.00
CA ASP A 272 28.29 -25.94 13.27
C ASP A 272 27.56 -24.59 13.07
N ILE A 273 26.45 -24.64 12.32
CA ILE A 273 25.63 -23.46 11.98
C ILE A 273 25.04 -22.83 13.24
N TYR A 274 24.61 -23.67 14.19
CA TYR A 274 23.90 -23.21 15.39
C TYR A 274 24.79 -22.30 16.26
N ASN A 275 26.02 -22.71 16.57
CA ASN A 275 26.92 -21.87 17.37
C ASN A 275 27.46 -20.69 16.54
N LYS A 276 27.68 -20.87 15.23
CA LYS A 276 28.14 -19.80 14.34
C LYS A 276 27.13 -18.67 14.24
N LEU A 277 25.85 -18.98 14.04
CA LEU A 277 24.77 -17.98 14.04
C LEU A 277 24.59 -17.33 15.41
N ALA A 278 24.67 -18.11 16.50
CA ALA A 278 24.59 -17.56 17.85
C ALA A 278 25.71 -16.56 18.16
N ARG A 279 26.94 -16.82 17.69
CA ARG A 279 28.07 -15.89 17.81
C ARG A 279 27.95 -14.69 16.87
N SER A 280 27.35 -14.89 15.70
CA SER A 280 27.06 -13.82 14.74
C SER A 280 25.96 -12.87 15.22
N LEU A 281 25.13 -13.28 16.17
CA LEU A 281 24.10 -12.43 16.78
C LEU A 281 24.76 -11.47 17.78
N ALA A 282 24.68 -10.16 17.53
CA ALA A 282 25.27 -9.09 18.34
C ALA A 282 26.76 -9.35 18.68
N PRO A 283 27.68 -9.32 17.68
CA PRO A 283 29.10 -9.59 17.91
C PRO A 283 29.79 -8.54 18.80
N GLU A 284 29.18 -7.36 18.94
CA GLU A 284 29.65 -6.27 19.80
C GLU A 284 29.64 -6.64 21.30
N ILE A 285 28.79 -7.58 21.71
CA ILE A 285 28.65 -8.00 23.10
C ILE A 285 29.40 -9.32 23.28
N TYR A 286 30.43 -9.29 24.13
CA TYR A 286 31.18 -10.48 24.51
C TYR A 286 30.42 -11.31 25.57
N GLY A 287 30.44 -12.63 25.42
CA GLY A 287 29.77 -13.56 26.34
C GLY A 287 28.28 -13.77 26.07
N HIS A 288 27.56 -14.25 27.08
CA HIS A 288 26.13 -14.58 27.05
C HIS A 288 25.71 -15.47 25.86
N GLU A 289 26.52 -16.49 25.53
CA GLU A 289 26.22 -17.40 24.40
C GLU A 289 24.85 -18.09 24.55
N ASP A 290 24.46 -18.44 25.78
CA ASP A 290 23.17 -19.10 26.05
C ASP A 290 21.98 -18.16 25.81
N VAL A 291 22.12 -16.89 26.17
CA VAL A 291 21.07 -15.87 25.92
C VAL A 291 20.95 -15.64 24.42
N LYS A 292 22.07 -15.51 23.70
CA LYS A 292 22.05 -15.36 22.24
C LYS A 292 21.42 -16.56 21.53
N LYS A 293 21.68 -17.78 22.02
CA LYS A 293 21.02 -19.01 21.54
C LYS A 293 19.51 -18.97 21.75
N ALA A 294 19.04 -18.52 22.92
CA ALA A 294 17.61 -18.38 23.18
C ALA A 294 16.95 -17.32 22.26
N LEU A 295 17.64 -16.19 22.04
CA LEU A 295 17.20 -15.14 21.13
C LEU A 295 17.19 -15.59 19.66
N LEU A 296 18.10 -16.48 19.27
CA LEU A 296 18.09 -17.10 17.95
C LEU A 296 16.88 -18.02 17.77
N LEU A 297 16.52 -18.81 18.79
CA LEU A 297 15.30 -19.62 18.77
C LEU A 297 14.04 -18.75 18.69
N LEU A 298 14.05 -17.57 19.30
CA LEU A 298 12.96 -16.58 19.17
C LEU A 298 12.80 -16.07 17.73
N LEU A 299 13.92 -15.82 17.03
CA LEU A 299 13.90 -15.35 15.63
C LEU A 299 13.35 -16.40 14.67
N VAL A 300 13.64 -17.68 14.90
CA VAL A 300 13.17 -18.79 14.07
C VAL A 300 11.73 -19.15 14.40
N GLY A 301 11.35 -19.12 15.69
CA GLY A 301 10.03 -19.51 16.17
C GLY A 301 9.72 -21.00 15.96
N ALA A 302 8.49 -21.41 16.28
CA ALA A 302 7.97 -22.73 15.95
C ALA A 302 6.71 -22.62 15.06
N PRO A 303 6.46 -23.58 14.15
CA PRO A 303 5.25 -23.55 13.34
C PRO A 303 4.01 -23.79 14.19
N HIS A 304 2.95 -23.01 13.94
CA HIS A 304 1.65 -23.21 14.58
C HIS A 304 1.07 -24.58 14.22
N ARG A 305 0.75 -25.39 15.24
CA ARG A 305 0.14 -26.70 15.03
C ARG A 305 -1.37 -26.61 15.22
N LYS A 306 -2.12 -27.05 14.20
CA LYS A 306 -3.55 -27.30 14.32
C LYS A 306 -3.75 -28.75 14.71
N LEU A 307 -4.32 -29.01 15.88
CA LEU A 307 -4.74 -30.35 16.25
C LEU A 307 -5.94 -30.77 15.39
N LYS A 308 -6.17 -32.09 15.29
CA LYS A 308 -7.33 -32.66 14.61
C LYS A 308 -8.67 -32.21 15.23
N ASP A 309 -8.64 -31.75 16.47
CA ASP A 309 -9.78 -31.26 17.25
C ASP A 309 -10.07 -29.75 17.02
N GLY A 310 -9.43 -29.12 16.03
CA GLY A 310 -9.65 -27.70 15.70
C GLY A 310 -8.95 -26.69 16.63
N MET A 311 -8.44 -27.14 17.78
CA MET A 311 -7.57 -26.32 18.65
C MET A 311 -6.26 -25.96 17.96
N LYS A 312 -5.88 -24.68 18.03
CA LYS A 312 -4.60 -24.16 17.53
C LYS A 312 -3.63 -24.02 18.69
N ILE A 313 -2.46 -24.64 18.58
CA ILE A 313 -1.36 -24.46 19.53
C ILE A 313 -0.43 -23.38 18.96
N ARG A 314 -0.18 -22.34 19.76
CA ARG A 314 0.78 -21.28 19.43
C ARG A 314 2.20 -21.83 19.35
N GLY A 315 2.96 -21.37 18.36
CA GLY A 315 4.38 -21.67 18.21
C GLY A 315 5.29 -20.48 18.54
N ASP A 316 4.71 -19.35 18.94
CA ASP A 316 5.45 -18.14 19.28
C ASP A 316 6.10 -18.28 20.65
N LEU A 317 7.39 -17.96 20.72
CA LEU A 317 8.15 -17.95 21.95
C LEU A 317 8.10 -16.54 22.56
N HIS A 318 7.84 -16.44 23.86
CA HIS A 318 7.95 -15.18 24.59
C HIS A 318 9.13 -15.26 25.56
N ILE A 319 10.05 -14.30 25.49
CA ILE A 319 11.26 -14.27 26.33
C ILE A 319 11.29 -12.97 27.12
N CYS A 320 11.62 -13.06 28.41
CA CYS A 320 11.87 -11.90 29.26
C CYS A 320 13.32 -11.93 29.76
N LEU A 321 14.06 -10.84 29.56
CA LEU A 321 15.43 -10.64 30.03
C LEU A 321 15.42 -9.83 31.34
N MET A 322 15.80 -10.46 32.44
CA MET A 322 15.91 -9.83 33.77
C MET A 322 17.38 -9.74 34.22
N GLY A 323 17.73 -8.73 35.03
CA GLY A 323 19.12 -8.44 35.43
C GLY A 323 19.42 -6.95 35.61
N ASP A 324 20.63 -6.62 36.03
CA ASP A 324 20.98 -5.25 36.42
C ASP A 324 21.17 -4.30 35.21
N PRO A 325 21.04 -2.98 35.42
CA PRO A 325 21.47 -2.01 34.41
C PRO A 325 22.97 -2.19 34.11
N GLY A 326 23.33 -2.27 32.83
CA GLY A 326 24.72 -2.42 32.38
C GLY A 326 25.03 -3.73 31.65
N VAL A 327 24.14 -4.74 31.70
CA VAL A 327 24.32 -6.01 30.95
C VAL A 327 23.95 -5.92 29.45
N ALA A 328 23.91 -4.71 28.88
CA ALA A 328 23.63 -4.44 27.47
C ALA A 328 22.29 -5.03 26.90
N LYS A 329 21.30 -5.33 27.75
CA LYS A 329 19.98 -5.86 27.33
C LYS A 329 19.29 -5.02 26.25
N SER A 330 19.22 -3.71 26.44
CA SER A 330 18.59 -2.80 25.46
C SER A 330 19.31 -2.81 24.12
N GLN A 331 20.62 -3.09 24.10
CA GLN A 331 21.39 -3.23 22.86
C GLN A 331 21.09 -4.57 22.17
N LEU A 332 20.95 -5.66 22.93
CA LEU A 332 20.48 -6.95 22.40
C LEU A 332 19.09 -6.83 21.77
N LEU A 333 18.13 -6.21 22.47
CA LEU A 333 16.79 -5.93 21.96
C LEU A 333 16.84 -5.19 20.62
N LYS A 334 17.55 -4.05 20.57
CA LYS A 334 17.69 -3.23 19.35
C LYS A 334 18.32 -4.00 18.20
N HIS A 335 19.33 -4.82 18.49
CA HIS A 335 19.98 -5.63 17.46
C HIS A 335 19.01 -6.67 16.86
N ILE A 336 18.24 -7.37 17.71
CA ILE A 336 17.26 -8.37 17.24
C ILE A 336 16.17 -7.72 16.40
N ILE A 337 15.69 -6.54 16.77
CA ILE A 337 14.66 -5.80 16.02
C ILE A 337 15.16 -5.41 14.63
N ASN A 338 16.43 -5.04 14.50
CA ASN A 338 17.04 -4.71 13.22
C ASN A 338 17.24 -5.95 12.34
N VAL A 339 17.56 -7.09 12.95
CA VAL A 339 17.71 -8.37 12.24
C VAL A 339 16.35 -8.94 11.84
N ALA A 340 15.33 -8.77 12.69
CA ALA A 340 14.00 -9.31 12.46
C ALA A 340 13.28 -8.58 11.31
N PRO A 341 12.69 -9.31 10.35
CA PRO A 341 11.96 -8.70 9.25
C PRO A 341 10.72 -7.95 9.74
N ARG A 342 10.14 -8.23 10.90
CA ARG A 342 9.03 -7.44 11.47
C ARG A 342 9.27 -7.15 12.94
N GLY A 343 10.38 -6.47 13.24
CA GLY A 343 10.71 -5.98 14.58
C GLY A 343 10.09 -4.62 14.87
N VAL A 344 9.38 -4.49 16.00
CA VAL A 344 8.93 -3.19 16.53
C VAL A 344 9.56 -2.98 17.91
N TYR A 345 10.18 -1.81 18.12
CA TYR A 345 10.75 -1.42 19.41
C TYR A 345 9.80 -0.48 20.15
N THR A 346 9.57 -0.77 21.42
CA THR A 346 8.78 0.07 22.32
C THR A 346 9.44 0.13 23.70
N THR A 347 9.18 1.21 24.42
CA THR A 347 9.53 1.36 25.85
C THR A 347 8.24 1.32 26.65
N GLY A 348 8.27 0.67 27.81
CA GLY A 348 7.13 0.56 28.71
C GLY A 348 6.53 1.90 29.16
N ARG A 349 7.32 2.99 29.15
CA ARG A 349 6.79 4.34 29.41
C ARG A 349 6.34 5.10 28.16
N GLY A 350 6.94 4.83 27.00
CA GLY A 350 6.65 5.56 25.77
C GLY A 350 5.50 4.96 24.96
N SER A 351 5.01 3.79 25.34
CA SER A 351 3.93 3.10 24.65
C SER A 351 2.79 2.85 25.64
N SER A 352 1.95 3.87 25.82
CA SER A 352 0.70 3.71 26.57
C SER A 352 -0.22 2.69 25.89
N GLY A 353 -1.23 2.19 26.60
CA GLY A 353 -2.16 1.18 26.07
C GLY A 353 -2.75 1.50 24.70
N VAL A 354 -2.94 2.77 24.34
CA VAL A 354 -3.37 3.18 22.98
C VAL A 354 -2.28 2.97 21.93
N GLY A 355 -1.03 3.25 22.27
CA GLY A 355 0.13 3.02 21.39
C GLY A 355 0.52 1.55 21.28
N LEU A 356 0.21 0.71 22.27
CA LEU A 356 0.41 -0.75 22.21
C LEU A 356 -0.70 -1.46 21.42
N THR A 357 -1.97 -1.09 21.63
CA THR A 357 -3.15 -1.78 21.07
C THR A 357 -3.57 -1.23 19.70
N ALA A 358 -4.52 -0.32 19.65
CA ALA A 358 -4.85 0.49 18.49
C ALA A 358 -5.54 1.79 18.93
N ALA A 359 -5.42 2.81 18.10
CA ALA A 359 -6.09 4.09 18.25
C ALA A 359 -7.25 4.20 17.25
N VAL A 360 -8.33 4.87 17.65
CA VAL A 360 -9.40 5.26 16.71
C VAL A 360 -9.14 6.71 16.30
N GLN A 361 -8.98 6.97 15.00
CA GLN A 361 -8.82 8.31 14.46
C GLN A 361 -9.86 8.59 13.37
N LYS A 362 -10.34 9.83 13.31
CA LYS A 362 -11.25 10.28 12.25
C LYS A 362 -10.48 10.64 10.98
N ASP A 363 -10.84 10.07 9.84
CA ASP A 363 -10.30 10.44 8.53
C ASP A 363 -10.76 11.86 8.16
N PRO A 364 -9.85 12.82 7.86
CA PRO A 364 -10.23 14.16 7.45
C PRO A 364 -11.01 14.23 6.13
N VAL A 365 -10.95 13.20 5.27
CA VAL A 365 -11.63 13.21 3.97
C VAL A 365 -13.02 12.61 4.07
N THR A 366 -13.16 11.42 4.64
CA THR A 366 -14.47 10.73 4.72
C THR A 366 -15.26 11.04 5.98
N ASN A 367 -14.62 11.64 6.99
CA ASN A 367 -15.16 11.75 8.35
C ASN A 367 -15.47 10.39 9.01
N GLU A 368 -15.03 9.27 8.44
CA GLU A 368 -15.20 7.95 9.03
C GLU A 368 -14.14 7.72 10.12
N MET A 369 -14.46 6.86 11.07
CA MET A 369 -13.52 6.46 12.12
C MET A 369 -12.70 5.27 11.62
N VAL A 370 -11.39 5.49 11.48
CA VAL A 370 -10.41 4.50 11.06
C VAL A 370 -9.62 4.03 12.29
N LEU A 371 -9.31 2.74 12.32
CA LEU A 371 -8.45 2.13 13.35
C LEU A 371 -6.99 2.21 12.89
N GLU A 372 -6.14 2.88 13.67
CA GLU A 372 -4.69 2.83 13.52
C GLU A 372 -4.11 1.79 14.48
N GLY A 373 -3.51 0.73 13.94
CA GLY A 373 -2.86 -0.30 14.75
C GLY A 373 -1.71 0.26 15.59
N GLY A 374 -1.64 -0.16 16.85
CA GLY A 374 -0.51 0.09 17.74
C GLY A 374 0.65 -0.87 17.47
N ALA A 375 1.70 -0.76 18.29
CA ALA A 375 2.95 -1.49 18.10
C ALA A 375 2.77 -3.01 17.99
N LEU A 376 1.88 -3.61 18.81
CA LEU A 376 1.61 -5.06 18.78
C LEU A 376 0.88 -5.48 17.51
N VAL A 377 -0.07 -4.68 17.04
CA VAL A 377 -0.82 -4.99 15.80
C VAL A 377 0.08 -4.85 14.57
N LEU A 378 0.96 -3.84 14.56
CA LEU A 378 1.93 -3.64 13.48
C LEU A 378 2.97 -4.78 13.42
N ALA A 379 3.31 -5.34 14.58
CA ALA A 379 4.25 -6.44 14.71
C ALA A 379 3.67 -7.84 14.43
N ASP A 380 2.43 -7.97 13.92
CA ASP A 380 1.84 -9.29 13.56
C ASP A 380 2.79 -10.14 12.71
N MET A 381 2.92 -11.43 13.06
CA MET A 381 3.88 -12.39 12.50
C MET A 381 5.35 -11.96 12.64
N GLY A 382 5.66 -11.15 13.65
CA GLY A 382 6.97 -10.59 13.93
C GLY A 382 7.32 -10.61 15.41
N ILE A 383 8.27 -9.74 15.78
CA ILE A 383 8.77 -9.63 17.16
C ILE A 383 8.47 -8.22 17.66
N CYS A 384 7.73 -8.12 18.75
CA CYS A 384 7.55 -6.89 19.50
C CYS A 384 8.53 -6.90 20.69
N ALA A 385 9.41 -5.92 20.72
CA ALA A 385 10.40 -5.76 21.78
C ALA A 385 9.97 -4.61 22.71
N ILE A 386 9.92 -4.90 24.00
CA ILE A 386 9.48 -4.00 25.05
C ILE A 386 10.64 -3.84 26.04
N ASP A 387 11.22 -2.63 26.09
CA ASP A 387 12.20 -2.27 27.11
C ASP A 387 11.50 -1.65 28.33
N GLU A 388 12.15 -1.71 29.50
CA GLU A 388 11.60 -1.22 30.78
C GLU A 388 10.20 -1.79 31.10
N PHE A 389 10.05 -3.10 30.93
CA PHE A 389 8.79 -3.82 31.20
C PHE A 389 8.31 -3.62 32.65
N ASP A 390 9.23 -3.41 33.59
CA ASP A 390 8.92 -3.12 35.01
C ASP A 390 8.23 -1.76 35.21
N LYS A 391 8.40 -0.81 34.28
CA LYS A 391 7.83 0.54 34.34
C LYS A 391 6.47 0.68 33.67
N MET A 392 5.91 -0.41 33.13
CA MET A 392 4.58 -0.39 32.53
C MET A 392 3.46 -0.35 33.58
N ASP A 393 2.44 0.42 33.24
CA ASP A 393 1.19 0.54 33.99
C ASP A 393 0.38 -0.76 33.94
N GLU A 394 -0.47 -0.98 34.95
CA GLU A 394 -1.27 -2.19 35.06
C GLU A 394 -2.28 -2.36 33.91
N SER A 395 -2.79 -1.26 33.34
CA SER A 395 -3.68 -1.28 32.17
C SER A 395 -3.02 -1.83 30.92
N ASP A 396 -1.71 -1.64 30.79
CA ASP A 396 -0.97 -2.06 29.60
C ASP A 396 -0.55 -3.53 29.74
N ARG A 397 -0.38 -4.00 30.99
CA ARG A 397 -0.18 -5.43 31.29
C ARG A 397 -1.38 -6.28 30.90
N THR A 398 -2.62 -5.82 31.15
CA THR A 398 -3.81 -6.59 30.76
C THR A 398 -3.91 -6.78 29.25
N ALA A 399 -3.60 -5.75 28.47
CA ALA A 399 -3.55 -5.83 27.01
C ALA A 399 -2.48 -6.83 26.52
N ILE A 400 -1.31 -6.86 27.17
CA ILE A 400 -0.25 -7.83 26.84
C ILE A 400 -0.66 -9.26 27.20
N HIS A 401 -1.35 -9.45 28.34
CA HIS A 401 -1.90 -10.76 28.71
C HIS A 401 -2.93 -11.27 27.69
N GLU A 402 -3.78 -10.39 27.17
CA GLU A 402 -4.72 -10.72 26.10
C GLU A 402 -3.99 -11.18 24.82
N VAL A 403 -2.97 -10.42 24.38
CA VAL A 403 -2.19 -10.75 23.18
C VAL A 403 -1.44 -12.06 23.35
N MET A 404 -0.82 -12.30 24.51
CA MET A 404 -0.11 -13.56 24.78
C MET A 404 -1.05 -14.75 24.75
N GLU A 405 -2.25 -14.64 25.32
CA GLU A 405 -3.19 -15.76 25.43
C GLU A 405 -3.95 -16.02 24.13
N GLN A 406 -4.54 -14.98 23.54
CA GLN A 406 -5.48 -15.11 22.43
C GLN A 406 -4.84 -14.79 21.06
N GLN A 407 -3.65 -14.19 21.03
CA GLN A 407 -3.01 -13.65 19.81
C GLN A 407 -3.89 -12.64 19.07
N THR A 408 -4.76 -11.97 19.82
CA THR A 408 -5.70 -10.96 19.33
C THR A 408 -5.79 -9.81 20.32
N VAL A 409 -6.10 -8.62 19.81
CA VAL A 409 -6.38 -7.42 20.59
C VAL A 409 -7.83 -7.04 20.33
N SER A 410 -8.67 -7.07 21.38
CA SER A 410 -10.05 -6.61 21.32
C SER A 410 -10.14 -5.13 21.67
N ILE A 411 -10.87 -4.37 20.83
CA ILE A 411 -11.04 -2.94 21.01
C ILE A 411 -12.52 -2.62 20.96
N ALA A 412 -13.01 -2.04 22.06
CA ALA A 412 -14.34 -1.49 22.19
C ALA A 412 -14.23 0.01 22.50
N LYS A 413 -14.07 0.83 21.47
CA LYS A 413 -13.92 2.30 21.60
C LYS A 413 -14.72 3.01 20.52
N ALA A 414 -15.29 4.17 20.89
CA ALA A 414 -16.05 5.03 19.98
C ALA A 414 -17.16 4.30 19.19
N GLY A 415 -17.82 3.30 19.79
CA GLY A 415 -18.89 2.54 19.15
C GLY A 415 -18.42 1.47 18.14
N ILE A 416 -17.10 1.26 18.02
CA ILE A 416 -16.51 0.19 17.22
C ILE A 416 -16.08 -0.93 18.16
N THR A 417 -16.64 -2.12 17.97
CA THR A 417 -16.24 -3.36 18.64
C THR A 417 -15.59 -4.28 17.62
N THR A 418 -14.26 -4.29 17.57
CA THR A 418 -13.48 -5.07 16.61
C THR A 418 -12.33 -5.78 17.30
N SER A 419 -12.03 -6.99 16.84
CA SER A 419 -10.82 -7.73 17.20
C SER A 419 -9.79 -7.62 16.08
N LEU A 420 -8.55 -7.31 16.44
CA LEU A 420 -7.40 -7.30 15.53
C LEU A 420 -6.49 -8.48 15.87
N ASN A 421 -5.91 -9.12 14.85
CA ASN A 421 -4.94 -10.18 15.08
C ASN A 421 -3.58 -9.59 15.45
N ALA A 422 -2.92 -10.19 16.44
CA ALA A 422 -1.60 -9.81 16.94
C ALA A 422 -0.80 -11.07 17.29
N ARG A 423 -0.45 -11.88 16.28
CA ARG A 423 0.39 -13.08 16.42
C ARG A 423 1.85 -12.64 16.49
N THR A 424 2.22 -12.08 17.62
CA THR A 424 3.56 -11.49 17.82
C THR A 424 4.31 -12.25 18.88
N ALA A 425 5.57 -12.56 18.61
CA ALA A 425 6.48 -12.96 19.66
C ALA A 425 6.87 -11.73 20.50
N ILE A 426 6.89 -11.87 21.83
CA ILE A 426 7.19 -10.76 22.74
C ILE A 426 8.56 -10.98 23.33
N LEU A 427 9.43 -9.98 23.17
CA LEU A 427 10.73 -9.91 23.81
C LEU A 427 10.74 -8.76 24.81
N ALA A 428 10.70 -9.09 26.10
CA ALA A 428 10.70 -8.10 27.16
C ALA A 428 12.09 -7.96 27.79
N ALA A 429 12.46 -6.75 28.22
CA ALA A 429 13.52 -6.54 29.20
C ALA A 429 12.97 -5.83 30.42
N ALA A 430 13.31 -6.36 31.59
CA ALA A 430 12.94 -5.80 32.88
C ALA A 430 14.18 -5.65 33.76
N ASN A 431 14.16 -4.66 34.63
CA ASN A 431 15.15 -4.53 35.69
C ASN A 431 14.56 -5.06 37.00
N PRO A 432 15.34 -5.78 37.83
CA PRO A 432 14.88 -6.17 39.15
C PRO A 432 14.55 -4.91 39.97
N ALA A 433 13.51 -5.02 40.80
CA ALA A 433 13.37 -4.06 41.89
C ALA A 433 14.57 -4.24 42.82
N TRP A 434 15.08 -3.11 43.34
CA TRP A 434 16.18 -3.01 44.29
C TRP A 434 16.20 -4.12 45.35
#